data_AF-A0A6L2Q7R3-F1
#
_entry.id   AF-A0A6L2Q7R3-F1
#
_cell.length_a   1.000
_cell.length_b   1.000
_cell.length_c   1.000
_cell.angle_alpha   90.00
_cell.angle_beta   90.00
_cell.angle_gamma   90.00
#
_symmetry.space_group_name_H-M   'P 1'
#
loop_
_entity.id
_entity.type
_entity.pdbx_description
1 polymer ?
#
loop_
_entity_poly.entity_id
_entity_poly.type
_entity_poly.pdbx_seq_one_letter_code
_entity_poly.pdbx_strand_id
1 'polypeptide(L)'
;MNLKVSGGSKMRNLLGYAMKAFKEERAIVWSGSGAAMGKAISCVEIMKRRYKQTYQITKICYRKVEEFWEPQLEELDPLVVVREVPTIHILLSKDPLNTAEPGYQAPGAYDAFWKSSEGPGKQKHMGPTARKSMKTGVSAEQFAAMGLRTGTGHKQSSGKQKQNMEPIAHVDISNTSVKEESKDDPEHDELTILS
;
A
#
# COMPACT_ATOMS: atom_id res chain seq x y z
N MET A 1 -9.29 -8.98 -16.95
CA MET A 1 -7.94 -8.35 -16.88
C MET A 1 -7.31 -8.56 -15.50
N ASN A 2 -5.99 -8.85 -15.40
CA ASN A 2 -5.28 -9.03 -14.12
C ASN A 2 -4.12 -8.02 -13.97
N LEU A 3 -4.05 -7.34 -12.82
CA LEU A 3 -3.03 -6.34 -12.47
C LEU A 3 -2.22 -6.82 -11.27
N LYS A 4 -0.92 -7.10 -11.51
CA LYS A 4 0.04 -7.44 -10.46
C LYS A 4 0.63 -6.16 -9.84
N VAL A 5 0.60 -6.07 -8.51
CA VAL A 5 1.16 -4.98 -7.71
C VAL A 5 2.39 -5.50 -6.97
N SER A 6 3.55 -4.90 -7.23
CA SER A 6 4.83 -5.23 -6.59
C SER A 6 5.35 -4.06 -5.76
N GLY A 7 6.41 -4.26 -4.98
CA GLY A 7 7.06 -3.21 -4.17
C GLY A 7 7.46 -1.97 -5.00
N GLY A 8 7.95 -2.17 -6.23
CA GLY A 8 8.36 -1.10 -7.14
C GLY A 8 7.21 -0.39 -7.87
N SER A 9 6.00 -0.95 -7.91
CA SER A 9 4.89 -0.37 -8.67
C SER A 9 4.50 1.01 -8.16
N LYS A 10 4.45 1.98 -9.07
CA LYS A 10 3.94 3.34 -8.82
C LYS A 10 2.41 3.34 -8.92
N MET A 11 1.73 3.62 -7.80
CA MET A 11 0.26 3.57 -7.74
C MET A 11 -0.41 4.48 -8.78
N ARG A 12 0.15 5.66 -9.05
CA ARG A 12 -0.39 6.58 -10.08
C ARG A 12 -0.48 5.93 -11.46
N ASN A 13 0.53 5.16 -11.84
CA ASN A 13 0.58 4.49 -13.13
C ASN A 13 -0.41 3.33 -13.18
N LEU A 14 -0.41 2.49 -12.14
CA LEU A 14 -1.34 1.37 -12.01
C LEU A 14 -2.80 1.85 -12.08
N LEU A 15 -3.14 2.87 -11.29
CA LEU A 15 -4.48 3.44 -11.28
C LEU A 15 -4.83 4.07 -12.62
N GLY A 16 -3.93 4.85 -13.23
CA GLY A 16 -4.18 5.45 -14.54
C GLY A 16 -4.52 4.40 -15.61
N TYR A 17 -3.75 3.32 -15.64
CA TYR A 17 -3.99 2.20 -16.55
C TYR A 17 -5.28 1.44 -16.22
N ALA A 18 -5.46 1.05 -14.95
CA ALA A 18 -6.64 0.32 -14.49
C ALA A 18 -7.94 1.07 -14.76
N MET A 19 -7.96 2.37 -14.49
CA MET A 19 -9.12 3.24 -14.73
C MET A 19 -9.46 3.36 -16.22
N LYS A 20 -8.46 3.33 -17.11
CA LYS A 20 -8.69 3.32 -18.55
C LYS A 20 -9.27 1.98 -18.98
N ALA A 21 -8.61 0.88 -18.60
CA ALA A 21 -9.01 -0.47 -18.99
C ALA A 21 -10.40 -0.84 -18.45
N PHE A 22 -10.70 -0.51 -17.20
CA PHE A 22 -11.98 -0.81 -16.56
C PHE A 22 -13.17 -0.04 -17.15
N LYS A 23 -12.97 0.92 -18.07
CA LYS A 23 -14.08 1.49 -18.85
C LYS A 23 -14.65 0.47 -19.83
N GLU A 24 -13.77 -0.26 -20.50
CA GLU A 24 -14.11 -1.21 -21.56
C GLU A 24 -14.32 -2.61 -20.98
N GLU A 25 -13.49 -3.00 -20.02
CA GLU A 25 -13.55 -4.31 -19.36
C GLU A 25 -14.75 -4.43 -18.41
N ARG A 26 -15.28 -5.64 -18.26
CA ARG A 26 -16.35 -5.95 -17.30
C ARG A 26 -15.82 -6.19 -15.89
N ALA A 27 -14.59 -6.69 -15.80
CA ALA A 27 -13.97 -7.09 -14.55
C ALA A 27 -12.44 -6.89 -14.54
N ILE A 28 -11.89 -6.61 -13.37
CA ILE A 28 -10.45 -6.48 -13.14
C ILE A 28 -10.04 -7.16 -11.84
N VAL A 29 -8.91 -7.86 -11.86
CA VAL A 29 -8.32 -8.50 -10.68
C VAL A 29 -7.07 -7.71 -10.27
N TRP A 30 -6.97 -7.37 -8.99
CA TRP A 30 -5.78 -6.79 -8.38
C TRP A 30 -5.09 -7.85 -7.52
N SER A 31 -3.82 -8.12 -7.82
CA SER A 31 -3.02 -9.12 -7.12
C SER A 31 -1.84 -8.45 -6.45
N GLY A 32 -1.63 -8.68 -5.15
CA GLY A 32 -0.46 -8.15 -4.43
C GLY A 32 0.03 -9.12 -3.37
N SER A 33 1.35 -9.27 -3.26
CA SER A 33 1.98 -10.21 -2.32
C SER A 33 2.85 -9.47 -1.31
N GLY A 34 2.92 -10.00 -0.08
CA GLY A 34 3.71 -9.46 1.01
C GLY A 34 3.47 -7.96 1.22
N ALA A 35 4.54 -7.17 1.22
CA ALA A 35 4.47 -5.71 1.39
C ALA A 35 3.62 -4.97 0.34
N ALA A 36 3.32 -5.59 -0.81
CA ALA A 36 2.50 -4.99 -1.85
C ALA A 36 0.98 -5.15 -1.62
N MET A 37 0.54 -5.99 -0.69
CA MET A 37 -0.88 -6.21 -0.38
C MET A 37 -1.60 -4.89 -0.05
N GLY A 38 -1.00 -4.06 0.81
CA GLY A 38 -1.55 -2.75 1.19
C GLY A 38 -1.74 -1.81 -0.01
N LYS A 39 -0.83 -1.85 -0.99
CA LYS A 39 -0.96 -1.08 -2.23
C LYS A 39 -2.07 -1.60 -3.14
N ALA A 40 -2.23 -2.92 -3.25
CA ALA A 40 -3.32 -3.52 -4.00
C ALA A 40 -4.69 -3.12 -3.43
N ILE A 41 -4.86 -3.25 -2.11
CA ILE A 41 -6.07 -2.82 -1.39
C ILE A 41 -6.33 -1.33 -1.63
N SER A 42 -5.30 -0.49 -1.45
CA SER A 42 -5.43 0.96 -1.67
C SER A 42 -5.86 1.31 -3.11
N CYS A 43 -5.34 0.60 -4.11
CA CYS A 43 -5.73 0.81 -5.51
C CYS A 43 -7.21 0.47 -5.73
N VAL A 44 -7.67 -0.68 -5.23
CA VAL A 44 -9.08 -1.10 -5.28
C VAL A 44 -9.98 -0.06 -4.62
N GLU A 45 -9.64 0.39 -3.42
CA GLU A 45 -10.44 1.38 -2.70
C GLU A 45 -10.52 2.73 -3.44
N ILE A 46 -9.44 3.14 -4.10
CA ILE A 46 -9.46 4.34 -4.95
C ILE A 46 -10.36 4.13 -6.17
N MET A 47 -10.34 2.95 -6.81
CA MET A 47 -11.21 2.64 -7.93
C MET A 47 -12.69 2.63 -7.54
N LYS A 48 -13.06 2.03 -6.41
CA LYS A 48 -14.45 2.00 -5.91
C LYS A 48 -15.01 3.40 -5.65
N ARG A 49 -14.17 4.37 -5.29
CA ARG A 49 -14.61 5.79 -5.20
C ARG A 49 -15.05 6.37 -6.54
N ARG A 50 -14.55 5.85 -7.66
CA ARG A 50 -14.89 6.30 -9.02
C ARG A 50 -16.00 5.45 -9.65
N TYR A 51 -16.02 4.15 -9.36
CA TYR A 51 -17.01 3.20 -9.86
C TYR A 51 -17.85 2.65 -8.70
N LYS A 52 -18.85 3.44 -8.29
CA LYS A 52 -19.64 3.16 -7.06
C LYS A 52 -20.42 1.85 -7.12
N GLN A 53 -20.84 1.45 -8.32
CA GLN A 53 -21.58 0.22 -8.59
C GLN A 53 -20.63 -0.89 -9.06
N THR A 54 -19.79 -1.36 -8.15
CA THR A 54 -18.90 -2.50 -8.39
C THR A 54 -19.07 -3.57 -7.32
N TYR A 55 -19.15 -4.82 -7.76
CA TYR A 55 -19.17 -6.01 -6.93
C TYR A 55 -17.73 -6.43 -6.68
N GLN A 56 -17.45 -6.93 -5.48
CA GLN A 56 -16.10 -7.34 -5.11
C GLN A 56 -16.08 -8.76 -4.56
N ILE A 57 -15.03 -9.51 -4.89
CA ILE A 57 -14.62 -10.73 -4.17
C ILE A 57 -13.16 -10.56 -3.78
N THR A 58 -12.84 -10.82 -2.51
CA THR A 58 -11.47 -10.82 -1.98
C THR A 58 -11.06 -12.22 -1.57
N LYS A 59 -9.97 -12.73 -2.14
CA LYS A 59 -9.33 -13.99 -1.77
C LYS A 59 -7.93 -13.72 -1.22
N ILE A 60 -7.54 -14.44 -0.16
CA ILE A 60 -6.19 -14.40 0.41
C ILE A 60 -5.64 -15.82 0.37
N CYS A 61 -4.43 -15.98 -0.12
CA CYS A 61 -3.72 -17.24 -0.24
C CYS A 61 -2.23 -17.07 0.11
N TYR A 62 -1.47 -18.15 0.09
CA TYR A 62 -0.02 -18.13 0.19
C TYR A 62 0.58 -18.55 -1.15
N ARG A 63 1.64 -17.86 -1.54
CA ARG A 63 2.45 -18.20 -2.71
C ARG A 63 3.83 -18.63 -2.25
N LYS A 64 4.33 -19.76 -2.75
CA LYS A 64 5.68 -20.22 -2.47
C LYS A 64 6.69 -19.40 -3.26
N VAL A 65 7.77 -19.00 -2.61
CA VAL A 65 8.92 -18.32 -3.21
C VAL A 65 10.16 -19.11 -2.82
N GLU A 66 10.91 -19.54 -3.81
CA GLU A 66 12.18 -20.24 -3.63
C GLU A 66 13.31 -19.25 -3.81
N GLU A 67 14.20 -19.16 -2.83
CA GLU A 67 15.39 -18.33 -2.86
C GLU A 67 16.62 -19.22 -2.87
N PHE A 68 17.38 -19.10 -3.95
CA PHE A 68 18.64 -19.82 -4.13
C PHE A 68 19.78 -18.94 -3.64
N TRP A 69 20.55 -19.47 -2.70
CA TRP A 69 21.68 -18.80 -2.08
C TRP A 69 22.98 -19.51 -2.45
N GLU A 70 23.87 -18.78 -3.11
CA GLU A 70 25.22 -19.24 -3.42
C GLU A 70 26.14 -19.11 -2.20
N PRO A 71 26.91 -20.16 -1.86
CA PRO A 71 27.82 -20.11 -0.74
C PRO A 71 29.02 -19.21 -1.04
N GLN A 72 29.57 -18.58 0.01
CA GLN A 72 30.74 -17.71 -0.10
C GLN A 72 32.06 -18.48 -0.19
N LEU A 73 32.08 -19.75 0.24
CA LEU A 73 33.23 -20.64 0.15
C LEU A 73 32.91 -21.74 -0.87
N GLU A 74 33.90 -22.06 -1.72
CA GLU A 74 33.75 -23.06 -2.80
C GLU A 74 33.49 -24.49 -2.31
N GLU A 75 33.75 -24.78 -1.04
CA GLU A 75 33.56 -26.11 -0.43
C GLU A 75 32.15 -26.33 0.16
N LEU A 76 31.28 -25.32 0.14
CA LEU A 76 29.94 -25.41 0.71
C LEU A 76 28.89 -25.66 -0.39
N ASP A 77 27.78 -26.29 0.00
CA ASP A 77 26.66 -26.55 -0.90
C ASP A 77 25.73 -25.33 -1.03
N PRO A 78 25.09 -25.13 -2.20
CA PRO A 78 24.02 -24.14 -2.37
C PRO A 78 22.82 -24.39 -1.46
N LEU A 79 22.26 -23.31 -0.90
CA LEU A 79 21.08 -23.38 -0.04
C LEU A 79 19.82 -22.93 -0.80
N VAL A 80 18.74 -23.71 -0.69
CA VAL A 80 17.40 -23.32 -1.18
C VAL A 80 16.50 -23.03 0.01
N VAL A 81 16.00 -21.80 0.10
CA VAL A 81 15.03 -21.38 1.12
C VAL A 81 13.67 -21.25 0.45
N VAL A 82 12.70 -22.04 0.90
CA VAL A 82 11.30 -21.91 0.47
C VAL A 82 10.54 -21.11 1.51
N ARG A 83 9.96 -19.98 1.11
CA ARG A 83 9.08 -19.17 1.95
C ARG A 83 7.68 -19.06 1.39
N GLU A 84 6.70 -19.06 2.27
CA GLU A 84 5.30 -18.79 1.90
C GLU A 84 4.99 -17.31 2.09
N VAL A 85 4.62 -16.65 1.00
CA VAL A 85 4.33 -15.22 0.96
C VAL A 85 2.82 -15.01 0.88
N PRO A 86 2.20 -14.33 1.86
CA PRO A 86 0.78 -14.04 1.80
C PRO A 86 0.48 -13.17 0.58
N THR A 87 -0.59 -13.52 -0.13
CA THR A 87 -1.01 -12.89 -1.37
C THR A 87 -2.50 -12.60 -1.31
N ILE A 88 -2.90 -11.42 -1.78
CA ILE A 88 -4.30 -11.02 -1.90
C ILE A 88 -4.67 -10.88 -3.38
N HIS A 89 -5.84 -11.40 -3.72
CA HIS A 89 -6.50 -11.21 -4.99
C HIS A 89 -7.85 -10.53 -4.76
N ILE A 90 -8.08 -9.41 -5.43
CA ILE A 90 -9.33 -8.66 -5.33
C ILE A 90 -9.92 -8.50 -6.72
N LEU A 91 -11.04 -9.18 -6.96
CA LEU A 91 -11.86 -8.99 -8.14
C LEU A 91 -12.78 -7.79 -7.94
N LEU A 92 -12.81 -6.87 -8.90
CA LEU A 92 -13.86 -5.88 -9.07
C LEU A 92 -14.62 -6.15 -10.36
N SER A 93 -15.94 -6.27 -10.28
CA SER A 93 -16.82 -6.54 -11.41
C SER A 93 -17.93 -5.50 -11.52
N LYS A 94 -18.32 -5.15 -12.74
CA LYS A 94 -19.55 -4.39 -13.03
C LYS A 94 -20.79 -5.27 -12.95
N ASP A 95 -20.61 -6.56 -13.18
CA ASP A 95 -21.68 -7.57 -13.17
C ASP A 95 -21.84 -8.18 -11.79
N PRO A 96 -23.08 -8.54 -11.40
CA PRO A 96 -23.34 -9.22 -10.14
C PRO A 96 -22.47 -10.46 -9.98
N LEU A 97 -21.95 -10.66 -8.77
CA LEU A 97 -21.18 -11.85 -8.39
C LEU A 97 -22.00 -12.71 -7.44
N ASN A 98 -21.60 -13.97 -7.27
CA ASN A 98 -22.23 -14.87 -6.32
C ASN A 98 -22.13 -14.32 -4.89
N THR A 99 -23.27 -14.01 -4.27
CA THR A 99 -23.32 -13.44 -2.91
C THR A 99 -22.97 -14.45 -1.82
N ALA A 100 -22.98 -15.75 -2.14
CA ALA A 100 -22.58 -16.81 -1.21
C ALA A 100 -21.07 -17.06 -1.21
N GLU A 101 -20.32 -16.49 -2.17
CA GLU A 101 -18.87 -16.67 -2.24
C GLU A 101 -18.19 -15.98 -1.03
N PRO A 102 -17.29 -16.67 -0.31
CA PRO A 102 -16.49 -16.06 0.74
C PRO A 102 -15.70 -14.85 0.21
N GLY A 103 -15.71 -13.77 0.99
CA GLY A 103 -15.05 -12.53 0.60
C GLY A 103 -15.86 -11.66 -0.38
N TYR A 104 -17.10 -12.05 -0.69
CA TYR A 104 -18.03 -11.18 -1.42
C TYR A 104 -18.32 -9.88 -0.65
N GLN A 105 -18.35 -8.77 -1.39
CA GLN A 105 -18.79 -7.47 -0.89
C GLN A 105 -19.70 -6.80 -1.93
N ALA A 106 -20.90 -6.42 -1.48
CA ALA A 106 -21.90 -5.76 -2.32
C ALA A 106 -21.49 -4.34 -2.71
N PRO A 107 -21.98 -3.82 -3.86
CA PRO A 107 -21.77 -2.43 -4.25
C PRO A 107 -22.27 -1.45 -3.18
N GLY A 108 -21.58 -0.32 -3.02
CA GLY A 108 -21.98 0.71 -2.05
C GLY A 108 -21.73 0.38 -0.57
N ALA A 109 -21.30 -0.84 -0.22
CA ALA A 109 -21.00 -1.22 1.18
C ALA A 109 -19.94 -0.31 1.84
N TYR A 110 -19.06 0.29 1.05
CA TYR A 110 -18.04 1.22 1.53
C TYR A 110 -18.64 2.53 2.11
N ASP A 111 -19.81 2.99 1.63
CA ASP A 111 -20.43 4.23 2.12
C ASP A 111 -21.04 4.06 3.51
N ALA A 112 -21.56 2.87 3.83
CA ALA A 112 -22.21 2.60 5.12
C ALA A 112 -21.24 2.69 6.30
N PHE A 113 -19.99 2.25 6.10
CA PHE A 113 -18.95 2.27 7.13
C PHE A 113 -18.52 3.68 7.52
N TRP A 114 -18.42 4.61 6.57
CA TRP A 114 -18.00 5.98 6.87
C TRP A 114 -19.16 6.88 7.33
N LYS A 115 -20.40 6.63 6.85
CA LYS A 115 -21.58 7.38 7.29
C LYS A 115 -21.97 7.13 8.76
N SER A 116 -21.67 5.95 9.30
CA SER A 116 -21.94 5.62 10.70
C SER A 116 -20.97 6.29 11.68
N SER A 117 -19.87 6.90 11.19
CA SER A 117 -18.94 7.70 12.00
C SER A 117 -19.38 9.17 12.18
N GLU A 118 -20.41 9.61 11.45
CA GLU A 118 -21.05 10.91 11.66
C GLU A 118 -22.15 10.75 12.72
N GLY A 119 -21.81 11.00 13.98
CA GLY A 119 -22.82 11.13 15.05
C GLY A 119 -23.86 12.21 14.73
N PRO A 120 -25.03 12.23 15.38
CA PRO A 120 -26.12 13.12 15.02
C PRO A 120 -25.67 14.58 15.07
N GLY A 121 -25.58 15.19 13.89
CA GLY A 121 -25.23 16.59 13.73
C GLY A 121 -26.23 17.48 14.45
N LYS A 122 -25.78 18.25 15.43
CA LYS A 122 -26.48 19.45 15.85
C LYS A 122 -26.54 20.39 14.64
N GLN A 123 -27.74 20.65 14.13
CA GLN A 123 -28.00 21.68 13.12
C GLN A 123 -27.37 23.00 13.58
N LYS A 124 -26.28 23.41 12.94
CA LYS A 124 -25.83 24.81 12.96
C LYS A 124 -26.38 25.46 11.71
N HIS A 125 -27.47 26.21 11.87
CA HIS A 125 -27.82 27.26 10.94
C HIS A 125 -26.65 28.26 10.90
N MET A 126 -26.01 28.43 9.75
CA MET A 126 -25.07 29.54 9.52
C MET A 126 -25.38 30.16 8.16
N GLY A 127 -25.99 31.35 8.22
CA GLY A 127 -26.00 32.29 7.12
C GLY A 127 -24.58 32.79 6.77
N PRO A 128 -24.43 33.52 5.67
CA PRO A 128 -23.12 33.86 5.13
C PRO A 128 -22.47 34.98 5.94
N THR A 129 -21.38 34.71 6.65
CA THR A 129 -20.52 35.78 7.19
C THR A 129 -19.03 35.51 6.99
N ALA A 130 -18.34 36.59 6.63
CA ALA A 130 -16.97 36.67 6.17
C ALA A 130 -15.92 36.17 7.18
N ARG A 131 -14.82 35.65 6.65
CA ARG A 131 -13.61 35.24 7.39
C ARG A 131 -13.03 36.42 8.19
N LYS A 132 -13.09 36.36 9.51
CA LYS A 132 -12.22 37.14 10.41
C LYS A 132 -11.20 36.20 11.07
N SER A 133 -9.93 36.47 10.79
CA SER A 133 -8.75 35.82 11.38
C SER A 133 -8.69 36.13 12.88
N MET A 134 -8.74 35.10 13.73
CA MET A 134 -8.47 35.22 15.17
C MET A 134 -6.96 35.15 15.40
N LYS A 135 -6.37 36.27 15.82
CA LYS A 135 -4.99 36.33 16.33
C LYS A 135 -5.00 35.88 17.79
N THR A 136 -4.56 34.66 18.07
CA THR A 136 -4.09 34.28 19.41
C THR A 136 -2.62 34.67 19.50
N GLY A 137 -2.34 35.80 20.15
CA GLY A 137 -0.97 36.27 20.38
C GLY A 137 -0.33 35.51 21.53
N VAL A 138 0.58 34.59 21.21
CA VAL A 138 1.58 34.07 22.15
C VAL A 138 2.87 34.81 21.83
N SER A 139 3.52 35.43 22.84
CA SER A 139 4.75 36.20 22.59
C SER A 139 5.89 35.26 22.15
N ALA A 140 6.80 35.77 21.33
CA ALA A 140 7.95 35.01 20.84
C ALA A 140 8.83 34.47 22.00
N GLU A 141 8.81 35.15 23.14
CA GLU A 141 9.54 34.77 24.35
C GLU A 141 8.95 33.53 25.02
N GLN A 142 7.62 33.41 25.09
CA GLN A 142 6.96 32.20 25.60
C GLN A 142 7.22 30.99 24.69
N PHE A 143 7.29 31.21 23.37
CA PHE A 143 7.63 30.16 22.41
C PHE A 143 9.08 29.66 22.57
N ALA A 144 10.02 30.57 22.83
CA ALA A 144 11.42 30.22 23.11
C ALA A 144 11.59 29.52 24.46
N ALA A 145 10.87 29.95 25.50
CA ALA A 145 10.89 29.34 26.83
C ALA A 145 10.40 27.88 26.84
N MET A 146 9.50 27.52 25.90
CA MET A 146 9.01 26.15 25.71
C MET A 146 9.94 25.27 24.85
N GLY A 147 11.12 25.76 24.43
CA GLY A 147 12.11 24.97 23.72
C GLY A 147 11.76 24.64 22.25
N LEU A 148 10.70 25.23 21.69
CA LEU A 148 10.31 25.05 20.29
C LEU A 148 11.03 26.07 19.40
N ARG A 149 11.99 25.61 18.60
CA ARG A 149 12.68 26.44 17.61
C ARG A 149 11.87 26.56 16.33
N THR A 150 11.59 27.79 15.90
CA THR A 150 11.02 28.09 14.58
C THR A 150 12.12 27.95 13.51
N GLY A 151 11.94 27.01 12.59
CA GLY A 151 12.91 26.75 11.52
C GLY A 151 12.73 27.71 10.34
N THR A 152 13.60 28.70 10.22
CA THR A 152 13.84 29.45 8.97
C THR A 152 15.29 29.20 8.54
N GLY A 153 15.48 28.65 7.34
CA GLY A 153 16.80 28.24 6.86
C GLY A 153 17.56 29.34 6.13
N HIS A 154 18.85 29.52 6.45
CA HIS A 154 19.92 29.65 5.45
C HIS A 154 21.33 29.43 6.04
N LYS A 155 22.25 29.00 5.16
CA LYS A 155 23.65 28.52 5.32
C LYS A 155 24.57 29.28 6.29
N GLN A 156 25.48 28.55 6.99
CA GLN A 156 26.96 28.64 6.81
C GLN A 156 27.80 27.74 7.77
N SER A 157 28.80 27.09 7.16
CA SER A 157 30.18 26.74 7.57
C SER A 157 30.61 26.28 8.99
N SER A 158 31.40 25.19 8.96
CA SER A 158 32.67 24.88 9.66
C SER A 158 32.70 24.56 11.17
N GLY A 159 33.36 23.44 11.52
CA GLY A 159 33.97 23.23 12.85
C GLY A 159 34.14 21.76 13.27
N LYS A 160 35.40 21.31 13.38
CA LYS A 160 35.90 19.97 13.78
C LYS A 160 35.40 19.48 15.16
N GLN A 161 35.24 18.15 15.33
CA GLN A 161 36.02 17.39 16.35
C GLN A 161 35.88 15.86 16.18
N LYS A 162 37.04 15.20 16.17
CA LYS A 162 37.21 13.73 16.17
C LYS A 162 36.97 13.19 17.59
N GLN A 163 36.22 12.12 17.71
CA GLN A 163 36.38 11.14 18.80
C GLN A 163 36.42 9.75 18.18
N ASN A 164 37.50 9.03 18.48
CA ASN A 164 37.74 7.64 18.08
C ASN A 164 36.82 6.70 18.85
N MET A 165 36.12 5.82 18.15
CA MET A 165 35.73 4.49 18.63
C MET A 165 36.06 3.51 17.52
N GLU A 166 36.85 2.48 17.84
CA GLU A 166 37.18 1.40 16.91
C GLU A 166 35.91 0.63 16.52
N PRO A 167 35.64 0.39 15.23
CA PRO A 167 34.49 -0.40 14.81
C PRO A 167 34.80 -1.90 14.88
N ILE A 168 33.96 -2.62 15.62
CA ILE A 168 33.81 -4.08 15.55
C ILE A 168 33.39 -4.45 14.13
N ALA A 169 34.00 -5.49 13.56
CA ALA A 169 33.82 -5.95 12.19
C ALA A 169 32.34 -6.00 11.78
N HIS A 170 31.97 -5.14 10.84
CA HIS A 170 30.69 -5.17 10.15
C HIS A 170 30.75 -6.29 9.11
N VAL A 171 29.86 -7.27 9.19
CA VAL A 171 29.65 -8.23 8.11
C VAL A 171 28.89 -7.50 7.01
N ASP A 172 29.58 -7.14 5.94
CA ASP A 172 29.00 -6.52 4.76
C ASP A 172 28.19 -7.57 3.97
N ILE A 173 26.89 -7.65 4.27
CA ILE A 173 25.91 -8.34 3.41
C ILE A 173 25.55 -7.39 2.28
N SER A 174 26.45 -7.21 1.32
CA SER A 174 26.14 -6.47 0.10
C SER A 174 26.71 -7.17 -1.12
N ASN A 175 26.04 -8.25 -1.52
CA ASN A 175 25.81 -8.50 -2.94
C ASN A 175 24.57 -9.39 -3.13
N THR A 176 23.43 -8.75 -3.28
CA THR A 176 22.15 -9.42 -3.51
C THR A 176 21.94 -9.56 -5.02
N SER A 177 22.13 -10.76 -5.56
CA SER A 177 21.55 -11.12 -6.86
C SER A 177 20.31 -11.97 -6.60
N VAL A 178 19.15 -11.33 -6.50
CA VAL A 178 17.87 -12.04 -6.41
C VAL A 178 17.52 -12.54 -7.80
N LYS A 179 17.63 -13.84 -8.05
CA LYS A 179 16.90 -14.48 -9.13
C LYS A 179 15.55 -14.95 -8.56
N GLU A 180 14.53 -14.10 -8.71
CA GLU A 180 13.15 -14.49 -8.46
C GLU A 180 12.69 -15.37 -9.62
N GLU A 181 12.75 -16.69 -9.47
CA GLU A 181 12.05 -17.59 -10.37
C GLU A 181 10.68 -17.91 -9.78
N SER A 182 9.67 -17.21 -10.28
CA SER A 182 8.28 -17.51 -10.00
C SER A 182 7.82 -18.70 -10.82
N LYS A 183 7.76 -19.89 -10.23
CA LYS A 183 6.82 -20.90 -10.69
C LYS A 183 5.43 -20.51 -10.21
N ASP A 184 4.70 -19.81 -11.07
CA ASP A 184 3.24 -19.73 -10.96
C ASP A 184 2.74 -21.14 -11.36
N ASP A 185 2.48 -22.03 -10.40
CA ASP A 185 1.83 -23.32 -10.67
C ASP A 185 0.42 -23.03 -11.24
N PRO A 186 0.13 -23.39 -12.50
CA PRO A 186 -1.06 -22.87 -13.19
C PRO A 186 -2.36 -23.62 -12.85
N GLU A 187 -2.38 -24.60 -11.95
CA GLU A 187 -3.45 -25.61 -11.97
C GLU A 187 -4.59 -25.48 -10.94
N HIS A 188 -4.62 -24.48 -10.07
CA HIS A 188 -5.75 -24.37 -9.11
C HIS A 188 -6.47 -23.01 -8.99
N ASP A 189 -5.95 -21.91 -9.53
CA ASP A 189 -6.50 -20.58 -9.23
C ASP A 189 -7.15 -19.84 -10.41
N GLU A 190 -6.92 -20.23 -11.68
CA GLU A 190 -7.53 -19.53 -12.82
C GLU A 190 -9.00 -19.91 -13.08
N LEU A 191 -9.47 -21.05 -12.56
CA LEU A 191 -10.81 -21.56 -12.87
C LEU A 191 -11.93 -21.13 -11.92
N THR A 192 -11.65 -20.39 -10.83
CA THR A 192 -12.68 -20.08 -9.80
C THR A 192 -12.90 -18.58 -9.55
N ILE A 193 -12.38 -17.70 -10.42
CA ILE A 193 -12.62 -16.25 -10.33
C ILE A 193 -13.61 -15.77 -11.40
N LEU A 194 -13.89 -16.58 -12.43
CA LEU A 194 -14.76 -16.22 -13.56
C LEU A 194 -15.92 -17.21 -13.82
N SER A 195 -16.12 -18.22 -12.96
CA SER A 195 -17.18 -19.23 -13.08
C SER A 195 -18.45 -18.84 -12.31
#